data_AF-A0A3P7MB08-F1
#
_entry.id   AF-A0A3P7MB08-F1
#
_cell.length_a   1.000
_cell.length_b   1.000
_cell.length_c   1.000
_cell.angle_alpha   90.00
_cell.angle_beta   90.00
_cell.angle_gamma   90.00
#
_symmetry.space_group_name_H-M   'P 1'
#
loop_
_entity.id
_entity.type
_entity.pdbx_description
1 polymer ?
#
loop_
_entity_poly.entity_id
_entity_poly.type
_entity_poly.pdbx_seq_one_letter_code
_entity_poly.pdbx_strand_id
1 'polypeptide(L)'
;MPRKEGMERKDLLAANVKIFKSQGKALAEYAKPTTKVIVVGNPANTNAFICAKYAAPKVPARNFSAMTRLDHNRATAQVEDRQASEAVNKLRGIHAKSENYTGKELAMKAGVTIADVKNVIIWGNHSSTQFPDVKHATVNKEK
;
A
#
# COMPACT_ATOMS: atom_id res chain seq x y z
N MET A 1 13.00 3.66 -13.55
CA MET A 1 14.12 4.52 -13.13
C MET A 1 13.61 5.60 -12.19
N PRO A 2 14.42 6.08 -11.22
CA PRO A 2 14.03 7.22 -10.38
C PRO A 2 13.83 8.48 -11.21
N ARG A 3 12.91 9.36 -10.77
CA ARG A 3 12.74 10.69 -11.37
C ARG A 3 13.99 11.52 -11.08
N LYS A 4 14.55 12.16 -12.11
CA LYS A 4 15.67 13.11 -11.99
C LYS A 4 15.15 14.54 -11.88
N GLU A 5 15.96 15.43 -11.31
CA GLU A 5 15.68 16.86 -11.30
C GLU A 5 15.44 17.38 -12.73
N GLY A 6 14.47 18.27 -12.91
CA GLY A 6 14.05 18.78 -14.22
C GLY A 6 13.23 17.82 -15.10
N MET A 7 13.08 16.55 -14.73
CA MET A 7 12.31 15.58 -15.52
C MET A 7 10.80 15.79 -15.38
N GLU A 8 10.09 15.96 -16.50
CA GLU A 8 8.63 15.99 -16.50
C GLU A 8 8.02 14.59 -16.28
N ARG A 9 6.75 14.55 -15.89
CA ARG A 9 6.03 13.29 -15.69
C ARG A 9 5.96 12.44 -16.97
N LYS A 10 5.82 13.08 -18.14
CA LYS A 10 5.75 12.41 -19.44
C LYS A 10 7.07 11.68 -19.77
N ASP A 11 8.21 12.28 -19.44
CA ASP A 11 9.53 11.71 -19.71
C ASP A 11 9.80 10.51 -18.82
N LEU A 12 9.42 10.61 -17.53
CA LEU A 12 9.50 9.51 -16.58
C LEU A 12 8.66 8.31 -17.06
N LEU A 13 7.44 8.56 -17.55
CA LEU A 13 6.58 7.52 -18.09
C LEU A 13 7.19 6.89 -19.34
N ALA A 14 7.66 7.70 -20.30
CA ALA A 14 8.27 7.19 -21.52
C ALA A 14 9.50 6.30 -21.25
N ALA A 15 10.32 6.68 -20.27
CA ALA A 15 11.48 5.88 -19.89
C ALA A 15 11.09 4.57 -19.18
N ASN A 16 10.11 4.62 -18.26
CA ASN A 16 9.61 3.42 -17.58
C ASN A 16 8.91 2.46 -18.55
N VAL A 17 8.20 2.95 -19.57
CA VAL A 17 7.59 2.10 -20.61
C VAL A 17 8.63 1.22 -21.29
N LYS A 18 9.81 1.74 -21.63
CA LYS A 18 10.89 0.96 -22.26
C LYS A 18 11.34 -0.21 -21.35
N ILE A 19 11.47 0.04 -20.06
CA ILE A 19 11.89 -0.94 -19.05
C ILE A 19 10.83 -2.04 -18.86
N PHE A 20 9.58 -1.66 -18.60
CA PHE A 20 8.53 -2.64 -18.32
C PHE A 20 8.05 -3.37 -19.57
N LYS A 21 8.25 -2.79 -20.76
CA LYS A 21 8.07 -3.49 -22.04
C LYS A 21 9.10 -4.61 -22.22
N SER A 22 10.39 -4.35 -21.98
CA SER A 22 11.42 -5.38 -22.11
C SER A 22 11.23 -6.50 -21.09
N GLN A 23 10.89 -6.16 -19.85
CA GLN A 23 10.56 -7.14 -18.80
C GLN A 23 9.33 -7.97 -19.15
N GLY A 24 8.25 -7.35 -19.64
CA GLY A 24 7.05 -8.07 -20.08
C GLY A 24 7.33 -9.05 -21.21
N LYS A 25 8.15 -8.67 -22.19
CA LYS A 25 8.61 -9.57 -23.26
C LYS A 25 9.44 -10.74 -22.73
N ALA A 26 10.38 -10.47 -21.82
CA ALA A 26 11.18 -11.52 -21.21
C ALA A 26 10.30 -12.52 -20.43
N LEU A 27 9.27 -12.04 -19.72
CA LEU A 27 8.29 -12.92 -19.08
C LEU A 27 7.52 -13.76 -20.11
N ALA A 28 7.12 -13.16 -21.25
CA ALA A 28 6.43 -13.87 -22.32
C ALA A 28 7.30 -14.98 -22.93
N GLU A 29 8.62 -14.80 -22.98
CA GLU A 29 9.53 -15.77 -23.57
C GLU A 29 9.89 -16.88 -22.57
N TYR A 30 10.28 -16.50 -21.36
CA TYR A 30 10.98 -17.42 -20.44
C TYR A 30 10.16 -17.85 -19.22
N ALA A 31 9.15 -17.10 -18.78
CA ALA A 31 8.43 -17.41 -17.55
C ALA A 31 7.44 -18.57 -17.71
N LYS A 32 7.03 -19.21 -16.61
CA LYS A 32 5.93 -20.18 -16.63
C LYS A 32 4.59 -19.43 -16.79
N PRO A 33 3.57 -20.02 -17.44
CA PRO A 33 2.23 -19.41 -17.51
C PRO A 33 1.61 -19.13 -16.13
N THR A 34 2.06 -19.85 -15.08
CA THR A 34 1.61 -19.71 -13.71
C THR A 34 2.34 -18.63 -12.90
N THR A 35 3.37 -17.99 -13.46
CA THR A 35 4.16 -16.96 -12.76
C THR A 35 3.27 -15.82 -12.25
N LYS A 36 3.45 -15.44 -10.98
CA LYS A 36 2.83 -14.28 -10.33
C LYS A 36 3.83 -13.13 -10.27
N VAL A 37 3.39 -11.93 -10.63
CA VAL A 37 4.25 -10.75 -10.75
C VAL A 37 3.71 -9.64 -9.87
N ILE A 38 4.56 -9.12 -8.99
CA ILE A 38 4.27 -7.95 -8.16
C ILE A 38 5.18 -6.82 -8.61
N VAL A 39 4.59 -5.70 -9.01
CA VAL A 39 5.33 -4.49 -9.40
C VAL A 39 5.41 -3.52 -8.23
N VAL A 40 6.64 -3.20 -7.84
CA VAL A 40 6.97 -2.25 -6.76
C VAL A 40 7.47 -0.92 -7.31
N GLY A 41 8.15 -0.94 -8.46
CA GLY A 41 8.77 0.25 -9.05
C GLY A 41 7.74 1.27 -9.50
N ASN A 42 7.90 2.53 -9.08
CA ASN A 42 6.96 3.59 -9.38
C ASN A 42 7.03 4.11 -10.82
N PRO A 43 5.88 4.50 -11.41
CA PRO A 43 4.51 4.38 -10.89
C PRO A 43 3.97 2.95 -10.97
N ALA A 44 3.74 2.30 -9.82
CA ALA A 44 3.55 0.85 -9.73
C ALA A 44 2.36 0.34 -10.56
N ASN A 45 1.21 0.98 -10.47
CA ASN A 45 -0.01 0.60 -11.20
C ASN A 45 0.20 0.65 -12.73
N THR A 46 0.75 1.75 -13.24
CA THR A 46 1.00 1.92 -14.68
C THR A 46 2.07 0.93 -15.18
N ASN A 47 3.12 0.73 -14.39
CA ASN A 47 4.18 -0.21 -14.72
C ASN A 47 3.68 -1.67 -14.74
N ALA A 48 2.80 -2.06 -13.80
CA ALA A 48 2.13 -3.35 -13.80
C ALA A 48 1.29 -3.56 -15.05
N PHE A 49 0.50 -2.56 -15.44
CA PHE A 49 -0.30 -2.60 -16.65
C PHE A 49 0.55 -2.78 -17.91
N ILE A 50 1.63 -2.00 -18.05
CA ILE A 50 2.56 -2.11 -19.18
C ILE A 50 3.18 -3.50 -19.23
N CYS A 51 3.69 -3.99 -18.10
CA CYS A 51 4.33 -5.31 -18.01
C CYS A 51 3.35 -6.43 -18.40
N ALA A 52 2.14 -6.41 -17.85
CA ALA A 52 1.08 -7.37 -18.15
C ALA A 52 0.73 -7.38 -19.64
N LYS A 53 0.60 -6.19 -20.26
CA LYS A 53 0.28 -6.06 -21.68
C LYS A 53 1.31 -6.76 -22.58
N TYR A 54 2.60 -6.65 -22.25
CA TYR A 54 3.67 -7.27 -23.04
C TYR A 54 3.95 -8.74 -22.66
N ALA A 55 3.50 -9.18 -21.48
CA ALA A 55 3.60 -10.57 -21.03
C ALA A 55 2.39 -11.45 -21.43
N ALA A 56 1.29 -10.82 -21.86
CA ALA A 56 0.01 -11.45 -22.16
C ALA A 56 0.04 -12.71 -23.06
N PRO A 57 0.98 -12.86 -24.02
CA PRO A 57 1.06 -14.10 -24.81
C PRO A 57 1.31 -15.37 -23.98
N LYS A 58 1.89 -15.28 -22.77
CA LYS A 58 2.22 -16.44 -21.93
C LYS A 58 1.72 -16.32 -20.49
N VAL A 59 1.81 -15.14 -19.89
CA VAL A 59 1.42 -14.90 -18.50
C VAL A 59 0.11 -14.11 -18.47
N PRO A 60 -0.98 -14.66 -17.91
CA PRO A 60 -2.27 -13.99 -17.85
C PRO A 60 -2.21 -12.66 -17.09
N ALA A 61 -2.91 -11.63 -17.58
CA ALA A 61 -2.94 -10.30 -16.94
C ALA A 61 -3.37 -10.33 -15.46
N ARG A 62 -4.26 -11.26 -15.07
CA ARG A 62 -4.70 -11.49 -13.68
C ARG A 62 -3.57 -11.88 -12.71
N ASN A 63 -2.40 -12.26 -13.22
CA ASN A 63 -1.24 -12.62 -12.41
C ASN A 63 -0.36 -11.41 -12.05
N PHE A 64 -0.67 -10.22 -12.57
CA PHE A 64 0.08 -9.00 -12.32
C PHE A 64 -0.64 -8.14 -11.30
N SER A 65 0.09 -7.72 -10.26
CA SER A 65 -0.40 -6.78 -9.25
C SER A 65 0.57 -5.63 -9.06
N ALA A 66 0.05 -4.49 -8.61
CA ALA A 66 0.84 -3.35 -8.16
C ALA A 66 0.82 -3.30 -6.63
N MET A 67 1.97 -2.99 -6.02
CA MET A 67 2.09 -3.00 -4.57
C MET A 67 1.50 -1.72 -3.93
N THR A 68 0.32 -1.84 -3.33
CA THR A 68 -0.29 -0.83 -2.42
C THR A 68 -0.23 -1.26 -0.95
N ARG A 69 0.44 -2.38 -0.65
CA ARG A 69 0.49 -2.98 0.69
C ARG A 69 1.21 -2.10 1.71
N LEU A 70 2.21 -1.31 1.28
CA LEU A 70 2.88 -0.36 2.16
C LEU A 70 1.91 0.72 2.65
N ASP A 71 1.07 1.25 1.76
CA ASP A 71 0.05 2.23 2.10
C ASP A 71 -1.01 1.66 3.03
N HIS A 72 -1.43 0.42 2.74
CA HIS A 72 -2.36 -0.32 3.59
C HIS A 72 -1.80 -0.49 5.01
N ASN A 73 -0.54 -0.91 5.15
CA ASN A 73 0.09 -1.08 6.46
C ASN A 73 0.17 0.26 7.21
N ARG A 74 0.50 1.36 6.52
CA ARG A 74 0.51 2.71 7.11
C ARG A 74 -0.88 3.14 7.58
N ALA A 75 -1.91 2.94 6.75
CA ALA A 75 -3.29 3.25 7.11
C ALA A 75 -3.76 2.40 8.31
N THR A 76 -3.39 1.11 8.34
CA THR A 76 -3.71 0.20 9.46
C THR A 76 -3.10 0.69 10.77
N ALA A 77 -1.84 1.10 10.75
CA ALA A 77 -1.16 1.67 11.93
C ALA A 77 -1.80 2.98 12.40
N GLN A 78 -2.25 3.83 11.46
CA GLN A 78 -2.97 5.07 11.83
C GLN A 78 -4.34 4.79 12.46
N VAL A 79 -5.05 3.74 12.02
CA VAL A 79 -6.31 3.32 12.63
C VAL A 79 -6.10 2.79 14.05
N GLU A 80 -5.07 1.96 14.25
CA GLU A 80 -4.67 1.47 15.58
C GLU A 80 -4.38 2.65 16.53
N ASP A 81 -3.50 3.56 16.11
CA ASP A 81 -3.07 4.71 16.90
C ASP A 81 -4.25 5.62 17.29
N ARG A 82 -5.18 5.84 16.37
CA ARG A 82 -6.41 6.59 16.64
C ARG A 82 -7.28 5.90 17.69
N GLN A 83 -7.53 4.60 17.55
CA GLN A 83 -8.34 3.84 18.51
C GLN A 83 -7.69 3.78 19.89
N ALA A 84 -6.37 3.67 19.93
CA ALA A 84 -5.59 3.71 21.14
C ALA A 84 -5.69 5.07 21.85
N SER A 85 -5.53 6.16 21.09
CA SER A 85 -5.70 7.53 21.57
C SER A 85 -7.10 7.76 22.14
N GLU A 86 -8.15 7.35 21.42
CA GLU A 86 -9.54 7.48 21.87
C GLU A 86 -9.81 6.70 23.17
N ALA A 87 -9.26 5.49 23.31
CA ALA A 87 -9.41 4.68 24.53
C ALA A 87 -8.67 5.29 25.74
N VAL A 88 -7.43 5.74 25.55
CA VAL A 88 -6.65 6.39 26.62
C VAL A 88 -7.31 7.68 27.09
N ASN A 89 -7.85 8.48 26.15
CA ASN A 89 -8.57 9.72 26.48
C ASN A 89 -9.85 9.46 27.28
N LYS A 90 -10.54 8.34 27.08
CA LYS A 90 -11.70 7.95 27.90
C LYS A 90 -11.33 7.50 29.30
N LEU A 91 -10.19 6.81 29.46
CA LEU A 91 -9.71 6.32 30.76
C LEU A 91 -9.17 7.45 31.65
N ARG A 92 -8.60 8.49 31.04
CA ARG A 92 -8.05 9.64 31.77
C ARG A 92 -9.04 10.79 31.69
N GLY A 93 -9.93 10.89 32.68
CA GLY A 93 -10.77 12.06 32.87
C GLY A 93 -9.91 13.33 32.83
N ILE A 94 -10.04 14.08 31.74
CA ILE A 94 -9.63 15.48 31.55
C ILE A 94 -8.31 15.85 32.28
N HIS A 95 -7.12 15.60 31.70
CA HIS A 95 -5.94 16.51 31.76
C HIS A 95 -4.59 15.95 31.24
N ALA A 96 -4.47 14.70 30.80
CA ALA A 96 -3.20 14.22 30.22
C ALA A 96 -3.29 14.21 28.69
N LYS A 97 -2.67 15.19 28.03
CA LYS A 97 -2.58 15.25 26.57
C LYS A 97 -1.89 13.98 26.03
N SER A 98 -2.50 13.33 25.04
CA SER A 98 -1.96 12.17 24.30
C SER A 98 -0.62 12.47 23.60
N GLU A 99 -0.24 13.74 23.51
CA GLU A 99 0.97 14.27 22.85
C GLU A 99 2.29 13.73 23.41
N ASN A 100 2.29 13.16 24.63
CA ASN A 100 3.50 12.64 25.29
C ASN A 100 3.73 11.13 25.12
N TYR A 101 2.90 10.43 24.35
CA TYR A 101 3.04 8.99 24.11
C TYR A 101 3.23 8.72 22.63
N THR A 102 4.15 7.80 22.32
CA THR A 102 4.21 7.19 21.00
C THR A 102 2.96 6.35 20.77
N GLY A 103 2.52 6.19 19.51
CA GLY A 103 1.32 5.39 19.21
C GLY A 103 1.38 3.95 19.74
N LYS A 104 2.60 3.40 19.85
CA LYS A 104 2.85 2.09 20.45
C LYS A 104 2.55 2.04 21.96
N GLU A 105 2.86 3.11 22.70
CA GLU A 105 2.57 3.20 24.13
C GLU A 105 1.08 3.41 24.40
N LEU A 106 0.39 4.16 23.53
CA LEU A 106 -1.07 4.31 23.58
C LEU A 106 -1.75 2.97 23.29
N ALA A 107 -1.30 2.25 22.25
CA ALA A 107 -1.86 0.96 21.83
C ALA A 107 -1.79 -0.08 22.95
N MET A 108 -0.61 -0.22 23.58
CA MET A 108 -0.43 -1.10 24.75
C MET A 108 -1.35 -0.73 25.91
N LYS A 109 -1.52 0.57 26.22
CA LYS A 109 -2.41 1.02 27.30
C LYS A 109 -3.88 0.83 26.99
N ALA A 110 -4.26 0.90 25.72
CA ALA A 110 -5.62 0.72 25.25
C ALA A 110 -6.02 -0.75 25.07
N GLY A 111 -5.07 -1.68 25.17
CA GLY A 111 -5.28 -3.09 24.86
C GLY A 111 -5.61 -3.33 23.38
N VAL A 112 -5.19 -2.43 22.49
CA VAL A 112 -5.39 -2.55 21.03
C VAL A 112 -4.04 -2.80 20.40
N THR A 113 -3.97 -3.74 19.48
CA THR A 113 -2.78 -4.02 18.68
C THR A 113 -3.08 -3.91 17.20
N ILE A 114 -2.06 -3.70 16.38
CA ILE A 114 -2.18 -3.75 14.91
C ILE A 114 -2.88 -5.02 14.40
N ALA A 115 -2.79 -6.14 15.14
CA ALA A 115 -3.42 -7.40 14.76
C ALA A 115 -4.96 -7.36 14.87
N ASP A 116 -5.49 -6.43 15.67
CA ASP A 116 -6.91 -6.28 15.96
C ASP A 116 -7.62 -5.41 14.91
N VAL A 117 -6.84 -4.64 14.12
CA VAL A 117 -7.33 -3.84 13.00
C VAL A 117 -7.53 -4.73 11.77
N LYS A 118 -8.76 -4.79 11.27
CA LYS A 118 -9.14 -5.55 10.07
C LYS A 118 -9.84 -4.66 9.05
N ASN A 119 -9.93 -5.14 7.81
CA ASN A 119 -10.75 -4.55 6.73
C ASN A 119 -10.38 -3.11 6.32
N VAL A 120 -9.12 -2.71 6.48
CA VAL A 120 -8.58 -1.49 5.86
C VAL A 120 -8.37 -1.74 4.37
N ILE A 121 -8.87 -0.86 3.51
CA ILE A 121 -8.77 -1.01 2.05
C ILE A 121 -8.06 0.21 1.46
N ILE A 122 -7.17 -0.01 0.49
CA ILE A 122 -6.56 1.08 -0.30
C ILE A 122 -7.12 1.02 -1.70
N TRP A 123 -7.77 2.10 -2.13
CA TRP A 123 -8.27 2.26 -3.49
C TRP A 123 -7.35 3.19 -4.31
N GLY A 124 -7.34 2.99 -5.63
CA GLY A 124 -6.66 3.87 -6.57
C GLY A 124 -5.19 3.54 -6.84
N ASN A 125 -4.43 4.58 -7.21
CA ASN A 125 -3.01 4.45 -7.53
C ASN A 125 -2.14 4.52 -6.29
N HIS A 126 -0.98 3.84 -6.29
CA HIS A 126 0.09 4.08 -5.33
C HIS A 126 0.72 5.48 -5.58
N SER A 127 0.03 6.51 -5.11
CA SER A 127 0.37 7.93 -5.23
C SER A 127 -0.45 8.76 -4.23
N SER A 128 -0.27 10.08 -4.22
CA SER A 128 -1.05 11.01 -3.38
C SER A 128 -2.56 11.02 -3.65
N THR A 129 -3.00 10.33 -4.71
CA THR A 129 -4.42 10.17 -5.08
C THR A 129 -4.99 8.83 -4.64
N GLN A 130 -4.26 8.05 -3.84
CA GLN A 130 -4.80 6.86 -3.18
C GLN A 130 -5.92 7.26 -2.22
N PHE A 131 -6.87 6.37 -2.02
CA PHE A 131 -7.94 6.55 -1.04
C PHE A 131 -7.89 5.45 0.01
N PRO A 132 -7.39 5.75 1.24
CA PRO A 132 -7.46 4.84 2.37
C PRO A 132 -8.89 4.78 2.90
N ASP A 133 -9.61 3.71 2.57
CA ASP A 133 -10.94 3.45 3.08
C ASP A 133 -10.84 2.75 4.44
N VAL A 134 -11.13 3.54 5.47
CA VAL A 134 -11.23 3.08 6.86
C VAL A 134 -12.68 2.95 7.33
N LYS A 135 -13.67 3.26 6.48
CA LYS A 135 -15.09 3.16 6.83
C LYS A 135 -15.50 1.71 7.07
N HIS A 136 -14.88 0.79 6.34
CA HIS A 136 -15.10 -0.65 6.49
C HIS A 136 -14.15 -1.30 7.50
N ALA A 137 -13.20 -0.53 8.06
CA ALA A 137 -12.26 -1.06 9.03
C ALA A 137 -12.97 -1.41 10.34
N THR A 138 -12.54 -2.49 10.97
CA THR A 138 -13.03 -2.94 12.28
C THR A 138 -11.85 -3.11 13.22
N VAL A 139 -12.09 -2.89 14.52
CA VAL A 139 -11.08 -3.09 15.57
C VAL A 139 -11.71 -3.96 16.66
N ASN A 140 -11.33 -5.22 16.69
CA ASN A 140 -11.90 -6.21 17.61
C ASN A 140 -11.01 -6.33 18.84
N LYS A 141 -11.50 -5.89 20.00
CA LYS A 141 -10.76 -5.92 21.27
C LYS A 141 -10.90 -7.25 22.03
N GLU A 142 -11.66 -8.20 21.50
CA GLU A 142 -11.97 -9.46 22.18
C GLU A 142 -10.89 -10.51 21.92
N LYS A 143 -10.18 -10.90 22.98
CA LYS A 143 -9.42 -12.14 23.12
C LYS A 143 -9.66 -12.72 24.50
#